data_AF-B8I9H2-F1
#
_entry.id   AF-B8I9H2-F1
#
_cell.length_a   1.000
_cell.length_b   1.000
_cell.length_c   1.000
_cell.angle_alpha   90.00
_cell.angle_beta   90.00
_cell.angle_gamma   90.00
#
_symmetry.space_group_name_H-M   'P 1'
#
loop_
_entity.id
_entity.type
_entity.pdbx_description
1 polymer ?
#
loop_
_entity_poly.entity_id
_entity_poly.type
_entity_poly.pdbx_seq_one_letter_code
_entity_poly.pdbx_strand_id
1 'polypeptide(L)' 'MDFGPHATFIIGAYGFTALVVGAMILHAILDHRAQRRALDRLQGGRGA' A
#
# COMPACT_ATOMS: atom_id res chain seq x y z
N MET A 1 -24.97 2.33 -21.07
CA MET A 1 -23.82 2.63 -21.94
C MET A 1 -23.06 1.33 -22.12
N ASP A 2 -23.26 0.64 -23.24
CA ASP A 2 -22.44 -0.51 -23.60
C ASP A 2 -21.11 0.01 -24.13
N PHE A 3 -20.18 0.21 -23.21
CA PHE A 3 -18.78 0.32 -23.54
C PHE A 3 -18.40 -1.04 -24.14
N GLY A 4 -18.15 -1.11 -25.45
CA GLY A 4 -18.02 -2.36 -26.22
C GLY A 4 -17.03 -3.39 -25.62
N PRO A 5 -16.90 -4.59 -26.23
CA PRO A 5 -16.34 -5.82 -25.63
C PRO A 5 -15.00 -5.75 -24.85
N HIS A 6 -14.26 -4.66 -24.97
CA HIS A 6 -12.97 -4.41 -24.33
C HIS A 6 -13.05 -3.58 -23.03
N ALA A 7 -14.18 -2.94 -22.72
CA ALA A 7 -14.30 -2.07 -21.56
C ALA A 7 -14.14 -2.81 -20.24
N THR A 8 -14.70 -4.01 -20.15
CA THR A 8 -14.54 -4.91 -19.01
C THR A 8 -13.08 -5.31 -18.81
N PHE A 9 -12.35 -5.50 -19.91
CA PHE A 9 -10.92 -5.81 -19.86
C PHE A 9 -10.11 -4.60 -19.37
N ILE A 10 -10.38 -3.40 -19.87
CA ILE A 10 -9.71 -2.16 -19.43
C ILE A 10 -9.95 -1.94 -17.93
N ILE A 11 -11.21 -1.98 -17.50
CA ILE A 11 -11.56 -1.76 -16.10
C ILE A 11 -10.93 -2.85 -15.22
N GLY A 12 -10.94 -4.10 -15.66
CA GLY A 12 -10.28 -5.21 -14.94
C GLY A 12 -8.77 -5.04 -14.83
N ALA A 13 -8.08 -4.73 -15.93
CA ALA A 13 -6.63 -4.58 -15.97
C ALA A 13 -6.15 -3.38 -15.13
N TYR A 14 -6.77 -2.21 -15.31
CA TYR A 14 -6.44 -1.02 -14.53
C TYR A 14 -6.86 -1.14 -13.07
N GLY A 15 -8.03 -1.75 -12.80
CA GLY A 15 -8.50 -2.03 -11.44
C GLY A 15 -7.54 -2.97 -10.70
N PHE A 16 -7.09 -4.05 -11.35
CA PHE A 16 -6.11 -4.96 -10.78
C PHE A 16 -4.76 -4.29 -10.55
N THR A 17 -4.29 -3.49 -11.51
CA THR A 17 -3.04 -2.72 -11.38
C THR A 17 -3.11 -1.77 -10.19
N ALA A 18 -4.21 -1.02 -10.06
CA ALA A 18 -4.42 -0.11 -8.95
C ALA A 18 -4.48 -0.85 -7.60
N LEU A 19 -5.09 -2.04 -7.57
CA LEU A 19 -5.14 -2.88 -6.38
C LEU A 19 -3.76 -3.34 -5.95
N VAL A 20 -2.93 -3.82 -6.88
CA VAL A 20 -1.56 -4.27 -6.59
C VAL A 20 -0.69 -3.12 -6.10
N VAL A 21 -0.71 -1.99 -6.81
CA VAL A 21 0.06 -0.79 -6.42
C VAL A 21 -0.43 -0.26 -5.07
N GLY A 22 -1.74 -0.17 -4.88
CA GLY A 22 -2.34 0.25 -3.61
C GLY A 22 -1.96 -0.66 -2.44
N ALA A 23 -1.96 -1.97 -2.64
CA ALA A 23 -1.53 -2.95 -1.64
C ALA A 23 -0.05 -2.78 -1.27
N MET A 24 0.83 -2.56 -2.26
CA MET A 24 2.24 -2.30 -2.01
C MET A 24 2.46 -1.01 -1.21
N ILE A 25 1.78 0.08 -1.58
CA ILE A 25 1.85 1.35 -0.86
C ILE A 25 1.35 1.17 0.58
N LEU A 26 0.20 0.52 0.76
CA LEU A 26 -0.37 0.28 2.08
C LEU A 26 0.59 -0.55 2.94
N HIS A 27 1.17 -1.60 2.37
CA HIS A 27 2.15 -2.44 3.05
C HIS A 27 3.38 -1.63 3.49
N ALA A 28 3.94 -0.80 2.60
CA ALA A 28 5.09 0.05 2.92
C ALA A 28 4.77 1.05 4.05
N ILE A 29 3.57 1.66 4.05
CA ILE A 29 3.14 2.58 5.12
C ILE A 29 3.02 1.84 6.46
N LEU A 30 2.43 0.64 6.47
CA LEU A 30 2.27 -0.18 7.67
C LEU A 30 3.63 -0.60 8.23
N ASP A 31 4.55 -1.02 7.35
CA ASP A 31 5.90 -1.42 7.72
C ASP A 31 6.68 -0.23 8.31
N HIS A 32 6.65 0.93 7.66
CA HIS A 32 7.27 2.14 8.20
C HIS A 32 6.69 2.57 9.56
N ARG A 33 5.39 2.38 9.79
CA ARG A 33 4.78 2.63 11.11
C ARG A 33 5.30 1.65 12.17
N ALA A 34 5.49 0.38 11.82
CA ALA A 34 6.06 -0.61 12.73
C ALA A 34 7.52 -0.30 13.06
N GLN A 35 8.32 0.05 12.05
CA GLN A 35 9.72 0.44 12.22
C GLN A 35 9.87 1.70 13.09
N ARG A 36 9.06 2.74 12.84
CA ARG A 36 9.05 3.96 13.68
C ARG A 36 8.71 3.68 15.13
N ARG A 37 7.73 2.82 15.40
CA ARG A 37 7.38 2.40 16.78
C ARG A 37 8.52 1.64 17.45
N ALA A 38 9.25 0.82 16.72
CA ALA A 38 10.42 0.11 17.25
C ALA A 38 11.58 1.09 17.53
N LEU A 39 11.79 2.08 16.66
CA LEU A 39 12.78 3.13 16.84
C LEU A 39 12.50 4.01 18.07
N ASP A 40 11.25 4.43 18.29
CA ASP A 40 10.86 5.20 19.49
C ASP A 40 11.12 4.41 20.79
N ARG A 41 10.86 3.10 20.78
CA ARG A 41 11.12 2.22 21.94
C ARG A 41 12.61 2.10 22.27
N LEU A 42 13.50 2.16 21.27
CA LEU A 42 14.94 2.04 21.46
C LEU A 42 15.61 3.38 21.80
N GLN A 43 15.11 4.49 21.25
CA GLN A 43 15.64 5.83 21.55
C GLN A 43 15.27 6.30 22.96
N GLY A 44 14.11 5.91 23.49
CA GLY A 44 13.73 6.18 24.89
C GLY A 44 14.57 5.44 25.94
N GLY A 45 15.33 4.40 25.56
CA GLY A 45 16.13 3.59 26.48
C GLY A 45 17.64 3.89 26.48
N ARG A 46 18.14 4.75 25.57
CA ARG A 46 19.58 5.08 25.44
C ARG A 46 19.94 6.47 26.00
N GLY A 47 18.98 7.15 26.63
CA GLY A 47 19.17 8.48 27.23
C GLY A 47 18.82 8.57 28.72
N ALA A 48 18.68 7.44 29.43
CA ALA A 48 18.43 7.39 30.88
C ALA A 48 19.56 6.67 31.60
#